data_AF-A0A0J7ICR9-F1
#
_entry.id   AF-A0A0J7ICR9-F1
#
_cell.length_a   1.000
_cell.length_b   1.000
_cell.length_c   1.000
_cell.angle_alpha   90.00
_cell.angle_beta   90.00
_cell.angle_gamma   90.00
#
_symmetry.space_group_name_H-M   'P 1'
#
loop_
_entity.id
_entity.type
_entity.pdbx_description
1 polymer ?
#
loop_
_entity_poly.entity_id
_entity_poly.type
_entity_poly.pdbx_seq_one_letter_code
_entity_poly.pdbx_strand_id
1 'polypeptide(L)'
;MFGLFKKRTGIDNFSNDLVKYFEKIISKVRQQIGNDKVAFPIIASSALLDAEKEFKIQKQKLAKDYSISEEEVDRIISQTSKAVFDKYFKIGY
;
A
#
# COMPACT_ATOMS: atom_id res chain seq x y z
N MET A 1 20.88 8.33 25.79
CA MET A 1 20.59 7.06 25.09
C MET A 1 19.14 7.10 24.61
N PHE A 2 18.86 7.61 23.40
CA PHE A 2 17.49 7.84 22.86
C PHE A 2 17.35 7.44 21.37
N GLY A 3 18.17 6.50 20.88
CA GLY A 3 18.30 6.20 19.44
C GLY A 3 17.38 5.11 18.87
N LEU A 4 16.65 4.36 19.71
CA LEU A 4 15.97 3.13 19.27
C LEU A 4 14.43 3.23 19.20
N PHE A 5 13.81 4.25 19.80
CA PHE A 5 12.35 4.42 19.80
C PHE A 5 11.80 5.14 18.57
N LYS A 6 12.61 5.92 17.83
CA LYS A 6 12.16 6.64 16.62
C LYS A 6 11.98 5.74 15.39
N LYS A 7 12.68 4.60 15.30
CA LYS A 7 12.68 3.77 14.09
C LYS A 7 11.40 2.94 13.91
N ARG A 8 10.80 2.40 14.98
CA ARG A 8 9.55 1.61 14.85
C ARG A 8 8.37 2.47 14.41
N THR A 9 8.24 3.68 14.97
CA THR A 9 7.16 4.61 14.65
C THR A 9 7.10 5.01 13.16
N GLY A 10 8.25 5.13 12.48
CA GLY A 10 8.31 5.47 11.06
C GLY A 10 7.71 4.38 10.17
N ILE A 11 8.09 3.11 10.41
CA ILE A 11 7.57 1.94 9.69
C ILE A 11 6.08 1.74 9.98
N ASP A 12 5.68 1.82 11.25
CA ASP A 12 4.28 1.66 11.66
C ASP A 12 3.38 2.74 11.04
N ASN A 13 3.84 4.00 11.00
CA ASN A 13 3.11 5.09 10.35
C ASN A 13 3.04 4.92 8.83
N PHE A 14 4.17 4.61 8.17
CA PHE A 14 4.20 4.43 6.72
C PHE A 14 3.29 3.28 6.29
N SER A 15 3.36 2.13 6.96
CA SER A 15 2.50 0.99 6.66
C SER A 15 1.02 1.33 6.84
N ASN A 16 0.66 2.02 7.92
CA ASN A 16 -0.73 2.42 8.17
C ASN A 16 -1.27 3.40 7.11
N ASP A 17 -0.47 4.39 6.72
CA ASP A 17 -0.85 5.36 5.68
C ASP A 17 -0.96 4.69 4.31
N LEU A 18 -0.08 3.74 4.01
CA LEU A 18 -0.12 2.99 2.77
C LEU A 18 -1.36 2.07 2.68
N VAL A 19 -1.71 1.39 3.78
CA VAL A 19 -2.96 0.61 3.89
C VAL A 19 -4.16 1.52 3.62
N LYS A 20 -4.28 2.65 4.33
CA LYS A 20 -5.39 3.58 4.15
C LYS A 20 -5.50 4.10 2.72
N TYR A 21 -4.37 4.38 2.08
CA TYR A 21 -4.35 4.85 0.70
C TYR A 21 -4.86 3.77 -0.27
N PHE A 22 -4.38 2.54 -0.15
CA PHE A 22 -4.84 1.42 -0.97
C PHE A 22 -6.31 1.08 -0.71
N GLU A 23 -6.76 1.08 0.54
CA GLU A 23 -8.17 0.89 0.88
C GLU A 23 -9.05 1.98 0.26
N LYS A 24 -8.58 3.23 0.24
CA LYS A 24 -9.29 4.34 -0.41
C LYS A 24 -9.40 4.15 -1.92
N ILE A 25 -8.36 3.65 -2.59
CA ILE A 25 -8.42 3.31 -4.02
C ILE A 25 -9.46 2.23 -4.25
N ILE A 26 -9.42 1.14 -3.50
CA ILE A 26 -10.37 0.04 -3.65
C ILE A 26 -11.80 0.52 -3.39
N SER A 27 -12.00 1.36 -2.38
CA SER A 27 -13.30 1.97 -2.10
C SER A 27 -13.79 2.84 -3.27
N LYS A 28 -12.92 3.65 -3.88
CA LYS A 28 -13.27 4.45 -5.07
C LYS A 28 -13.62 3.57 -6.26
N VAL A 29 -12.83 2.55 -6.52
CA VAL A 29 -13.09 1.59 -7.60
C VAL A 29 -14.44 0.91 -7.35
N ARG A 30 -14.69 0.39 -6.14
CA ARG A 30 -15.99 -0.19 -5.78
C ARG A 30 -17.15 0.81 -5.94
N GLN A 31 -16.96 2.09 -5.67
CA GLN A 31 -18.00 3.11 -5.89
C GLN A 31 -18.28 3.35 -7.38
N GLN A 32 -17.26 3.28 -8.25
CA GLN A 32 -17.40 3.54 -9.68
C GLN A 32 -18.01 2.38 -10.46
N ILE A 33 -17.56 1.14 -10.20
CA ILE A 33 -17.98 -0.06 -10.93
C ILE A 33 -18.89 -0.98 -10.11
N GLY A 34 -19.19 -0.62 -8.87
CA GLY A 34 -20.00 -1.44 -7.98
C GLY A 34 -19.28 -2.70 -7.50
N ASN A 35 -20.06 -3.73 -7.17
CA ASN A 35 -19.56 -5.02 -6.72
C ASN A 35 -19.56 -6.05 -7.88
N ASP A 36 -19.29 -5.59 -9.10
CA ASP A 36 -19.22 -6.44 -10.28
C ASP A 36 -18.11 -7.48 -10.11
N LYS A 37 -18.48 -8.77 -10.14
CA LYS A 37 -17.57 -9.87 -9.81
C LYS A 37 -16.43 -10.07 -10.81
N VAL A 38 -16.50 -9.46 -12.00
CA VAL A 38 -15.51 -9.60 -13.07
C VAL A 38 -14.69 -8.32 -13.20
N ALA A 39 -15.34 -7.16 -13.29
CA ALA A 39 -14.67 -5.89 -13.50
C ALA A 39 -13.96 -5.39 -12.23
N PHE A 40 -14.52 -5.63 -11.04
CA PHE A 40 -13.94 -5.15 -9.78
C PHE A 40 -12.53 -5.70 -9.53
N PRO A 41 -12.28 -7.03 -9.59
CA PRO A 41 -10.94 -7.59 -9.46
C PRO A 41 -9.94 -6.96 -10.42
N ILE A 42 -10.27 -6.88 -11.70
CA ILE A 42 -9.34 -6.42 -12.74
C ILE A 42 -8.97 -4.95 -12.53
N ILE A 43 -9.97 -4.09 -12.36
CA ILE A 43 -9.76 -2.63 -12.26
C ILE A 43 -9.08 -2.28 -10.94
N ALA A 44 -9.49 -2.90 -9.83
CA ALA A 44 -8.86 -2.64 -8.55
C ALA A 44 -7.43 -3.20 -8.48
N SER A 45 -7.14 -4.35 -9.13
CA SER A 45 -5.74 -4.83 -9.31
C SER A 45 -4.90 -3.80 -10.05
N SER A 46 -5.40 -3.28 -11.18
CA SER A 46 -4.68 -2.30 -12.00
C SER A 46 -4.43 -1.01 -11.21
N ALA A 47 -5.46 -0.51 -10.52
CA ALA A 47 -5.34 0.73 -9.74
C ALA A 47 -4.35 0.59 -8.57
N LEU A 48 -4.28 -0.58 -7.91
CA LEU A 48 -3.28 -0.87 -6.89
C LEU A 48 -1.86 -0.94 -7.49
N LEU A 49 -1.70 -1.58 -8.65
CA LEU A 49 -0.43 -1.65 -9.38
C LEU A 49 0.09 -0.26 -9.78
N ASP A 50 -0.79 0.60 -10.26
CA ASP A 50 -0.44 1.97 -10.62
C ASP A 50 -0.05 2.80 -9.39
N ALA A 51 -0.80 2.64 -8.29
CA ALA A 51 -0.46 3.26 -7.02
C ALA A 51 0.90 2.77 -6.49
N GLU A 52 1.15 1.46 -6.51
CA GLU A 52 2.44 0.88 -6.12
C GLU A 52 3.60 1.48 -6.93
N LYS A 53 3.44 1.64 -8.24
CA LYS A 53 4.44 2.32 -9.08
C LYS A 53 4.65 3.78 -8.66
N GLU A 54 3.60 4.50 -8.32
CA GLU A 54 3.68 5.89 -7.86
C GLU A 54 4.49 6.01 -6.56
N PHE A 55 4.25 5.13 -5.57
CA PHE A 55 5.05 5.10 -4.34
C PHE A 55 6.49 4.67 -4.60
N LYS A 56 6.73 3.73 -5.54
CA LYS A 56 8.08 3.32 -5.93
C LYS A 56 8.87 4.45 -6.59
N ILE A 57 8.23 5.29 -7.41
CA ILE A 57 8.86 6.50 -7.96
C ILE A 57 9.22 7.47 -6.83
N GLN A 58 8.35 7.59 -5.83
CA GLN A 58 8.55 8.47 -4.68
C GLN A 58 9.41 7.85 -3.56
N LYS A 59 9.97 6.64 -3.74
CA LYS A 59 10.60 5.86 -2.66
C LYS A 59 11.74 6.60 -1.96
N GLN A 60 12.54 7.37 -2.70
CA GLN A 60 13.63 8.18 -2.13
C GLN A 60 13.11 9.27 -1.19
N LYS A 61 11.98 9.89 -1.54
CA LYS A 61 11.34 10.92 -0.71
C LYS A 61 10.72 10.28 0.52
N LEU A 62 10.00 9.18 0.35
CA LEU A 62 9.37 8.43 1.45
C LEU A 62 10.41 7.89 2.44
N ALA A 63 11.54 7.36 1.95
CA ALA A 63 12.64 6.92 2.79
C ALA A 63 13.14 8.03 3.72
N LYS A 64 13.25 9.27 3.20
CA LYS A 64 13.64 10.44 3.99
C LYS A 64 12.55 10.88 4.96
N ASP A 65 11.31 11.02 4.48
CA ASP A 65 10.17 11.51 5.28
C ASP A 65 9.88 10.62 6.48
N TYR A 66 9.99 9.29 6.29
CA TYR A 66 9.72 8.29 7.33
C TYR A 66 10.98 7.79 8.05
N SER A 67 12.16 8.29 7.69
CA SER A 67 13.45 7.88 8.29
C SER A 67 13.71 6.37 8.23
N ILE A 68 13.38 5.75 7.11
CA ILE A 68 13.55 4.32 6.81
C ILE A 68 14.39 4.14 5.53
N SER A 69 14.93 2.94 5.30
CA SER A 69 15.69 2.66 4.07
C SER A 69 14.77 2.54 2.85
N GLU A 70 15.30 2.84 1.64
CA GLU A 70 14.56 2.63 0.39
C GLU A 70 14.13 1.16 0.20
N GLU A 71 14.95 0.23 0.71
CA GLU A 71 14.67 -1.21 0.70
C GLU A 71 13.50 -1.57 1.63
N GLU A 72 13.42 -0.95 2.81
CA GLU A 72 12.27 -1.07 3.70
C GLU A 72 11.01 -0.45 3.06
N VAL A 73 11.14 0.69 2.39
CA VAL A 73 10.02 1.30 1.64
C VAL A 73 9.50 0.33 0.58
N ASP A 74 10.36 -0.18 -0.29
CA ASP A 74 9.97 -1.14 -1.34
C ASP A 74 9.34 -2.40 -0.74
N ARG A 75 9.92 -2.93 0.35
CA ARG A 75 9.41 -4.11 1.05
C ARG A 75 8.02 -3.87 1.64
N ILE A 76 7.83 -2.74 2.33
CA ILE A 76 6.55 -2.38 2.95
C ILE A 76 5.48 -2.14 1.88
N ILE A 77 5.82 -1.45 0.78
CA ILE A 77 4.90 -1.24 -0.35
C ILE A 77 4.41 -2.58 -0.90
N SER A 78 5.32 -3.49 -1.26
CA SER A 78 4.93 -4.77 -1.86
C SER A 78 4.21 -5.69 -0.88
N GLN A 79 4.60 -5.71 0.40
CA GLN A 79 3.89 -6.48 1.43
C GLN A 79 2.47 -5.96 1.67
N THR A 80 2.31 -4.65 1.75
CA THR A 80 1.01 -4.02 2.01
C THR A 80 0.09 -4.12 0.79
N SER A 81 0.63 -3.93 -0.41
CA SER A 81 -0.08 -4.10 -1.69
C SER A 81 -0.69 -5.50 -1.76
N LYS A 82 0.11 -6.53 -1.48
CA LYS A 82 -0.34 -7.91 -1.40
C LYS A 82 -1.37 -8.15 -0.29
N ALA A 83 -1.13 -7.66 0.93
CA ALA A 83 -2.04 -7.89 2.05
C ALA A 83 -3.42 -7.26 1.83
N VAL A 84 -3.46 -6.04 1.27
CA VAL A 84 -4.71 -5.38 0.89
C VAL A 84 -5.37 -6.14 -0.25
N PHE A 85 -4.63 -6.52 -1.28
CA PHE A 85 -5.14 -7.33 -2.37
C PHE A 85 -5.82 -8.62 -1.86
N ASP A 86 -5.12 -9.42 -1.06
CA ASP A 86 -5.64 -10.68 -0.50
C ASP A 86 -6.91 -10.43 0.34
N LYS A 87 -6.94 -9.35 1.14
CA LYS A 87 -8.11 -8.94 1.95
C LYS A 87 -9.36 -8.69 1.10
N TYR A 88 -9.21 -8.05 -0.06
CA TYR A 88 -10.36 -7.62 -0.88
C TYR A 88 -10.76 -8.61 -1.96
N PHE A 89 -9.81 -9.39 -2.50
CA PHE A 89 -10.10 -10.33 -3.58
C PHE A 89 -10.30 -11.77 -3.10
N LYS A 90 -9.99 -12.09 -1.83
CA LYS A 90 -10.10 -13.46 -1.29
C LYS A 90 -9.65 -14.50 -2.32
N ILE A 91 -8.50 -14.29 -2.94
CA ILE A 91 -7.95 -15.31 -3.84
C ILE A 91 -7.61 -16.48 -2.92
N GLY A 92 -8.40 -17.54 -3.01
CA GLY A 92 -8.45 -18.62 -2.04
C GLY A 92 -7.06 -19.18 -1.76
N TYR A 93 -6.79 -19.36 -0.47
CA TYR A 93 -6.02 -20.52 -0.03
C TYR A 93 -6.87 -21.77 -0.21
#